data_AF-A0A1A6AJL7-F1
#
_entry.id   AF-A0A1A6AJL7-F1
#
_cell.length_a   1.000
_cell.length_b   1.000
_cell.length_c   1.000
_cell.angle_alpha   90.00
_cell.angle_beta   90.00
_cell.angle_gamma   90.00
#
_symmetry.space_group_name_H-M   'P 1'
#
loop_
_entity.id
_entity.type
_entity.pdbx_description
1 polymer ?
#
loop_
_entity_poly.entity_id
_entity_poly.type
_entity_poly.pdbx_seq_one_letter_code
_entity_poly.pdbx_strand_id
1 'polypeptide(L)'
;MENAIYMLQKKLKQSNIEFIFSGTFSQGLIEELGMALKQRMQLQQAKKRKISSAFFTFVEQTQNIKQYEVSKENTEDFLAIVGSGVIAISKTDSGYCVNSGNTILNRDISSLKEKLDKIISMNDEELTNYFREVSRREVDMNRGRCGLGLI
;
A
#
# COMPACT_ATOMS: atom_id res chain seq x y z
N MET A 1 11.27 -22.80 -22.73
CA MET A 1 10.57 -21.78 -21.93
C MET A 1 9.86 -22.51 -20.79
N GLU A 2 10.61 -22.85 -19.75
CA GLU A 2 10.04 -23.44 -18.54
C GLU A 2 9.10 -22.45 -17.86
N ASN A 3 8.06 -23.02 -17.26
CA ASN A 3 6.77 -22.40 -16.99
C ASN A 3 6.85 -21.32 -15.89
N ALA A 4 7.30 -20.10 -16.26
CA ALA A 4 7.45 -18.97 -15.34
C ALA A 4 6.14 -18.64 -14.58
N ILE A 5 5.00 -18.77 -15.25
CA ILE A 5 3.68 -18.58 -14.65
C ILE A 5 3.37 -19.66 -13.61
N TYR A 6 3.70 -20.92 -13.88
CA TYR A 6 3.57 -21.99 -12.90
C TYR A 6 4.48 -21.77 -11.68
N MET A 7 5.73 -21.37 -11.89
CA MET A 7 6.67 -21.07 -10.81
C MET A 7 6.19 -19.89 -9.97
N LEU A 8 5.65 -18.84 -10.60
CA LEU A 8 5.01 -17.73 -9.91
C LEU A 8 3.80 -18.22 -9.09
N GLN A 9 2.88 -18.98 -9.70
CA GLN A 9 1.71 -19.52 -8.99
C GLN A 9 2.13 -20.35 -7.77
N LYS A 10 3.18 -21.17 -7.89
CA LYS A 10 3.72 -21.97 -6.79
C LYS A 10 4.25 -21.08 -5.66
N LYS A 11 5.01 -20.02 -5.99
CA LYS A 11 5.50 -19.05 -4.99
C LYS A 11 4.37 -18.30 -4.30
N LEU A 12 3.35 -17.87 -5.05
CA LEU A 12 2.17 -17.19 -4.50
C LEU A 12 1.43 -18.09 -3.51
N LYS A 13 1.21 -19.37 -3.85
CA LYS A 13 0.60 -20.36 -2.96
C LYS A 13 1.44 -20.60 -1.69
N GLN A 14 2.76 -20.77 -1.85
CA GLN A 14 3.67 -20.96 -0.71
C GLN A 14 3.69 -19.77 0.25
N SER A 15 3.46 -18.57 -0.27
CA SER A 15 3.44 -17.32 0.51
C SER A 15 2.03 -16.95 1.00
N ASN A 16 1.03 -17.83 0.83
CA ASN A 16 -0.39 -17.58 1.13
C ASN A 16 -0.94 -16.30 0.48
N ILE A 17 -0.38 -15.87 -0.66
CA ILE A 17 -0.83 -14.70 -1.41
C ILE A 17 -2.09 -15.10 -2.19
N GLU A 18 -3.22 -14.48 -1.84
CA GLU A 18 -4.51 -14.73 -2.48
C GLU A 18 -4.80 -13.77 -3.62
N PHE A 19 -4.20 -12.58 -3.57
CA PHE A 19 -4.35 -11.52 -4.56
C PHE A 19 -3.01 -10.81 -4.75
N ILE A 20 -2.62 -10.57 -6.00
CA ILE A 20 -1.46 -9.76 -6.35
C ILE A 20 -1.76 -8.96 -7.61
N PHE A 21 -1.33 -7.70 -7.62
CA PHE A 21 -1.32 -6.85 -8.81
C PHE A 21 0.05 -6.20 -8.92
N SER A 22 0.57 -6.11 -10.15
CA SER A 22 1.80 -5.42 -10.47
C SER A 22 1.59 -4.58 -11.74
N GLY A 23 1.93 -3.30 -11.68
CA GLY A 23 1.74 -2.35 -12.76
C GLY A 23 1.36 -0.95 -12.27
N THR A 24 0.83 -0.14 -13.18
CA THR A 24 0.37 1.23 -12.91
C THR A 24 -0.98 1.24 -12.21
N PHE A 25 -1.09 2.03 -11.14
CA PHE A 25 -2.34 2.20 -10.40
C PHE A 25 -3.10 3.44 -10.86
N SER A 26 -4.21 3.23 -11.56
CA SER A 26 -5.19 4.31 -11.83
C SER A 26 -6.22 4.41 -10.69
N GLN A 27 -6.92 5.54 -10.59
CA GLN A 27 -7.98 5.72 -9.59
C GLN A 27 -9.07 4.65 -9.72
N GLY A 28 -9.59 4.45 -10.94
CA GLY A 28 -10.63 3.45 -11.19
C GLY A 28 -10.16 2.02 -10.87
N LEU A 29 -8.90 1.70 -11.17
CA LEU A 29 -8.34 0.39 -10.86
C LEU A 29 -8.25 0.14 -9.36
N ILE A 30 -7.86 1.14 -8.56
CA ILE A 30 -7.83 1.02 -7.09
C ILE A 30 -9.25 0.73 -6.57
N GLU A 31 -10.26 1.41 -7.09
CA GLU A 31 -11.67 1.23 -6.69
C GLU A 31 -12.19 -0.17 -7.05
N GLU A 32 -11.95 -0.63 -8.28
CA GLU A 32 -12.36 -1.95 -8.76
C GLU A 32 -11.67 -3.08 -7.99
N LEU A 33 -10.35 -3.01 -7.83
CA LEU A 33 -9.59 -3.98 -7.06
C LEU A 33 -10.02 -4.00 -5.60
N GLY A 34 -10.31 -2.83 -5.03
CA GLY A 34 -10.81 -2.69 -3.67
C GLY A 34 -12.18 -3.38 -3.48
N MET A 35 -13.10 -3.21 -4.43
CA MET A 35 -14.40 -3.91 -4.39
C MET A 35 -14.22 -5.43 -4.47
N ALA A 36 -13.41 -5.91 -5.41
CA ALA A 36 -13.14 -7.33 -5.58
C ALA A 36 -12.51 -7.94 -4.32
N LEU A 37 -11.56 -7.23 -3.70
CA LEU A 37 -10.94 -7.61 -2.44
C LEU A 37 -11.96 -7.76 -1.32
N LYS A 38 -12.81 -6.75 -1.13
CA LYS A 38 -13.83 -6.74 -0.07
C LYS A 38 -14.80 -7.89 -0.22
N GLN A 39 -15.28 -8.14 -1.44
CA GLN A 39 -16.18 -9.27 -1.72
C GLN A 39 -15.51 -10.62 -1.38
N ARG A 40 -14.25 -10.79 -1.79
CA ARG A 40 -13.50 -12.03 -1.53
C ARG A 40 -13.26 -12.28 -0.04
N MET A 41 -12.93 -11.23 0.71
CA MET A 41 -12.75 -11.30 2.16
C MET A 41 -14.06 -11.63 2.90
N GLN A 42 -15.21 -11.12 2.41
CA GLN A 42 -16.53 -11.40 2.98
C GLN A 42 -16.94 -12.87 2.80
N LEU A 43 -16.64 -13.47 1.64
CA LEU A 43 -16.92 -14.88 1.37
C LEU A 43 -16.18 -15.84 2.31
N GLN A 44 -15.05 -15.42 2.87
CA GLN A 44 -14.22 -16.24 3.76
C GLN A 44 -14.56 -16.10 5.26
N GLN A 45 -15.70 -15.49 5.61
CA GLN A 45 -16.18 -15.30 6.99
C GLN A 45 -15.19 -14.60 7.94
N ALA A 46 -14.24 -13.83 7.41
CA ALA A 46 -13.35 -13.05 8.25
C ALA A 46 -14.14 -12.01 9.07
N LYS A 47 -13.70 -11.74 10.31
CA LYS A 47 -14.34 -10.70 11.14
C LYS A 47 -14.34 -9.36 10.39
N LYS A 48 -15.51 -8.72 10.28
CA LYS A 48 -15.75 -7.45 9.54
C LYS A 48 -14.67 -6.38 9.79
N ARG A 49 -14.21 -6.24 11.03
CA ARG A 49 -13.14 -5.27 11.42
C ARG A 49 -11.80 -5.56 10.72
N LYS A 50 -11.41 -6.83 10.56
CA LYS A 50 -10.15 -7.22 9.92
C LYS A 50 -10.19 -6.98 8.40
N ILE A 51 -11.35 -7.21 7.80
CA ILE A 51 -11.63 -6.90 6.38
C ILE A 51 -11.46 -5.40 6.13
N SER A 52 -12.11 -4.57 6.96
CA SER A 52 -12.01 -3.12 6.84
C SER A 52 -10.58 -2.62 6.99
N SER A 53 -9.84 -3.11 7.99
CA SER A 53 -8.44 -2.72 8.19
C SER A 53 -7.57 -3.04 6.97
N ALA A 54 -7.63 -4.27 6.46
CA ALA A 54 -6.84 -4.66 5.29
C ALA A 54 -7.24 -3.88 4.02
N PHE A 55 -8.53 -3.60 3.86
CA PHE A 55 -9.03 -2.76 2.76
C PHE A 55 -8.51 -1.32 2.85
N PHE A 56 -8.56 -0.69 4.03
CA PHE A 56 -8.03 0.67 4.19
C PHE A 56 -6.52 0.70 3.96
N THR A 57 -5.77 -0.27 4.50
CA THR A 57 -4.33 -0.40 4.20
C THR A 57 -4.08 -0.57 2.70
N PHE A 58 -4.88 -1.37 1.99
CA PHE A 58 -4.78 -1.50 0.55
C PHE A 58 -4.97 -0.16 -0.18
N VAL A 59 -6.02 0.59 0.17
CA VAL A 59 -6.31 1.89 -0.46
C VAL A 59 -5.17 2.88 -0.21
N GLU A 60 -4.73 3.04 1.05
CA GLU A 60 -3.65 3.98 1.39
C GLU A 60 -2.33 3.59 0.72
N GLN A 61 -1.96 2.31 0.70
CA GLN A 61 -0.72 1.85 0.06
C GLN A 61 -0.73 2.06 -1.46
N THR A 62 -1.85 1.79 -2.13
CA THR A 62 -1.96 2.05 -3.58
C THR A 62 -1.96 3.54 -3.91
N GLN A 63 -2.59 4.37 -3.06
CA GLN A 63 -2.54 5.82 -3.19
C GLN A 63 -1.13 6.36 -2.97
N ASN A 64 -0.38 5.85 -1.99
CA ASN A 64 1.02 6.23 -1.75
C ASN A 64 1.91 5.93 -2.97
N ILE A 65 1.78 4.74 -3.57
CA ILE A 65 2.50 4.37 -4.79
C ILE A 65 2.16 5.34 -5.93
N LYS A 66 0.86 5.54 -6.18
CA LYS A 66 0.37 6.44 -7.24
C LYS A 66 0.85 7.88 -7.03
N GLN A 67 0.80 8.38 -5.80
CA GLN A 67 1.22 9.74 -5.47
C GLN A 67 2.72 9.95 -5.70
N TYR A 68 3.54 8.94 -5.38
CA TYR A 68 4.96 9.00 -5.67
C TYR A 68 5.23 9.00 -7.18
N GLU A 69 4.57 8.13 -7.94
CA GLU A 69 4.67 8.10 -9.40
C GLU A 69 4.29 9.46 -10.03
N VAL A 70 3.15 10.05 -9.64
CA VAL A 70 2.69 11.38 -10.08
C VAL A 70 3.68 12.49 -9.71
N SER A 71 4.31 12.41 -8.53
CA SER A 71 5.31 13.42 -8.11
C SER A 71 6.54 13.49 -9.02
N LYS A 72 6.75 12.46 -9.85
CA LYS A 72 7.89 12.33 -10.76
C LYS A 72 7.50 12.43 -12.24
N GLU A 73 6.21 12.57 -12.56
CA GLU A 73 5.67 12.56 -13.93
C GLU A 73 6.35 13.57 -14.87
N ASN A 74 6.74 14.74 -14.35
CA ASN A 74 7.43 15.80 -15.11
C ASN A 74 8.96 15.80 -14.93
N THR A 75 9.55 14.66 -14.55
CA THR A 75 11.00 14.52 -14.34
C THR A 75 11.57 13.45 -15.27
N GLU A 76 12.87 13.55 -15.57
CA GLU A 76 13.60 12.53 -16.36
C GLU A 76 13.58 11.13 -15.72
N ASP A 77 13.33 11.06 -14.40
CA ASP A 77 13.27 9.82 -13.63
C ASP A 77 11.94 9.05 -13.79
N PHE A 78 10.91 9.63 -14.42
CA PHE A 78 9.58 9.04 -14.49
C PHE A 78 9.57 7.62 -15.06
N LEU A 79 10.32 7.41 -16.15
CA LEU A 79 10.37 6.12 -16.86
C LEU A 79 10.95 4.99 -16.01
N ALA A 80 11.77 5.29 -15.01
CA ALA A 80 12.32 4.30 -14.09
C ALA A 80 11.31 3.87 -13.00
N ILE A 81 10.24 4.64 -12.81
CA ILE A 81 9.30 4.51 -11.69
C ILE A 81 7.93 4.05 -12.18
N VAL A 82 7.48 4.54 -13.34
CA VAL A 82 6.14 4.28 -13.88
C VAL A 82 5.88 2.78 -13.99
N GLY A 83 4.76 2.34 -13.42
CA GLY A 83 4.33 0.94 -13.49
C GLY A 83 5.15 -0.03 -12.64
N SER A 84 6.07 0.45 -11.80
CA SER A 84 6.83 -0.39 -10.86
C SER A 84 6.04 -0.85 -9.63
N GLY A 85 4.81 -0.34 -9.48
CA GLY A 85 3.95 -0.65 -8.35
C GLY A 85 3.62 -2.14 -8.25
N VAL A 86 3.62 -2.67 -7.04
CA VAL A 86 3.14 -4.00 -6.70
C VAL A 86 2.37 -3.96 -5.39
N ILE A 87 1.28 -4.71 -5.32
CA ILE A 87 0.54 -4.96 -4.09
C ILE A 87 0.14 -6.43 -4.02
N ALA A 88 0.38 -7.04 -2.87
CA ALA A 88 0.07 -8.43 -2.60
C ALA A 88 -0.70 -8.54 -1.28
N ILE A 89 -1.76 -9.33 -1.29
CA ILE A 89 -2.58 -9.58 -0.11
C ILE A 89 -2.49 -11.06 0.19
N SER A 90 -2.00 -11.34 1.39
CA SER A 90 -1.83 -12.67 1.91
C SER A 90 -2.80 -12.92 3.05
N LYS A 91 -3.23 -14.17 3.18
CA LYS A 91 -4.02 -14.63 4.30
C LYS A 91 -3.10 -15.10 5.42
N THR A 92 -3.43 -14.73 6.64
CA THR A 92 -2.73 -15.17 7.85
C THR A 92 -3.73 -15.82 8.82
N ASP A 93 -3.25 -16.54 9.82
CA ASP A 93 -4.11 -17.13 10.87
C ASP A 93 -4.93 -16.05 11.60
N SER A 94 -4.37 -14.85 11.68
CA SER A 94 -4.97 -13.70 12.35
C SER A 94 -5.74 -12.77 11.40
N GLY A 95 -5.88 -13.06 10.11
CA GLY A 95 -6.63 -12.23 9.17
C GLY A 95 -5.94 -12.09 7.81
N TYR A 96 -5.56 -10.86 7.47
CA TYR A 96 -4.94 -10.51 6.20
C TYR A 96 -3.72 -9.62 6.42
N CYS A 97 -2.71 -9.81 5.58
CA CYS A 97 -1.53 -8.97 5.51
C CYS A 97 -1.44 -8.37 4.10
N VAL A 98 -1.31 -7.04 4.04
CA VAL A 98 -1.13 -6.27 2.80
C VAL A 98 0.34 -5.90 2.70
N ASN A 99 0.96 -6.28 1.59
CA ASN A 99 2.33 -5.92 1.24
C ASN A 99 2.31 -5.09 -0.03
N SER A 100 3.11 -4.04 -0.08
CA SER A 100 3.21 -3.13 -1.21
C SER A 100 4.67 -2.85 -1.54
N GLY A 101 4.94 -2.38 -2.76
CA GLY A 101 6.25 -1.93 -3.17
C GLY A 101 6.19 -1.15 -4.48
N ASN A 102 7.18 -0.30 -4.69
CA ASN A 102 7.42 0.41 -5.95
C ASN A 102 8.89 0.84 -6.00
N THR A 103 9.39 1.13 -7.20
CA THR A 103 10.70 1.73 -7.36
C THR A 103 10.68 3.15 -6.80
N ILE A 104 11.71 3.50 -6.03
CA ILE A 104 11.95 4.85 -5.53
C ILE A 104 13.37 5.28 -5.87
N LEU A 105 13.58 6.59 -5.95
CA LEU A 105 14.89 7.17 -6.21
C LEU A 105 15.74 7.11 -4.94
N ASN A 106 17.03 6.81 -5.10
CA ASN A 106 17.95 6.69 -3.97
C ASN A 106 17.98 7.95 -3.08
N ARG A 107 17.82 9.12 -3.69
CA ARG A 107 17.76 10.41 -2.97
C ARG A 107 16.54 10.57 -2.07
N ASP A 108 15.46 9.85 -2.34
CA ASP A 108 14.23 9.90 -1.54
C ASP A 108 14.22 8.85 -0.39
N ILE A 109 15.18 7.91 -0.39
CA ILE A 109 15.27 6.82 0.62
C ILE A 109 15.40 7.39 2.03
N SER A 110 16.33 8.33 2.25
CA SER A 110 16.59 8.84 3.61
C SER A 110 15.34 9.48 4.22
N SER A 111 14.62 10.30 3.46
CA SER A 111 13.38 10.94 3.94
C SER A 111 12.27 9.94 4.23
N LEU A 112 12.11 8.91 3.38
CA LEU A 112 11.12 7.85 3.63
C LEU A 112 11.50 7.03 4.87
N LYS A 113 12.77 6.67 5.02
CA LYS A 113 13.27 5.89 6.15
C LYS A 113 13.07 6.63 7.47
N GLU A 114 13.40 7.91 7.54
CA GLU A 114 13.17 8.72 8.75
C GLU A 114 11.69 8.74 9.18
N LYS A 115 10.76 8.83 8.21
CA LYS A 115 9.32 8.78 8.49
C LYS A 115 8.91 7.41 9.04
N LEU A 116 9.38 6.32 8.41
CA LEU A 116 9.06 4.96 8.83
C LEU A 116 9.67 4.62 10.20
N ASP A 117 10.94 4.93 10.42
CA ASP A 117 11.65 4.68 11.69
C ASP A 117 10.95 5.41 12.85
N LYS A 118 10.50 6.65 12.62
CA LYS A 118 9.69 7.40 13.59
C LYS A 118 8.38 6.69 13.93
N ILE A 119 7.63 6.26 12.92
CA ILE A 119 6.34 5.56 13.10
C ILE A 119 6.53 4.22 13.85
N ILE A 120 7.53 3.44 13.45
CA ILE A 120 7.85 2.13 14.05
C ILE A 120 8.26 2.27 15.52
N SER A 121 8.88 3.39 15.90
CA SER A 121 9.29 3.64 17.28
C SER A 121 8.14 4.01 18.24
N MET A 122 6.97 4.36 17.71
CA MET A 122 5.82 4.81 18.51
C MET A 122 5.00 3.64 19.05
N ASN A 123 4.49 3.78 20.27
CA ASN A 123 3.42 2.92 20.79
C ASN A 123 2.03 3.36 20.28
N ASP A 124 0.98 2.58 20.57
CA ASP A 124 -0.39 2.83 20.09
C ASP A 124 -0.94 4.23 20.48
N GLU A 125 -0.61 4.71 21.69
CA GLU A 125 -1.04 6.03 22.16
C GLU A 125 -0.31 7.16 21.43
N GLU A 126 1.02 7.02 21.29
CA GLU A 126 1.87 7.95 20.56
C GLU A 126 1.46 8.03 19.08
N LEU A 127 1.20 6.89 18.44
CA LEU A 127 0.75 6.80 17.05
C LEU A 127 -0.59 7.52 16.88
N THR A 128 -1.54 7.29 17.79
CA THR A 128 -2.85 7.94 17.77
C THR A 128 -2.74 9.45 17.93
N ASN A 129 -1.88 9.92 18.83
CA ASN A 129 -1.64 11.34 19.04
C ASN A 129 -0.94 11.99 17.84
N TYR A 130 0.05 11.30 17.28
CA TYR A 130 0.75 11.74 16.08
C TYR A 130 -0.18 11.83 14.86
N PHE A 131 -1.04 10.82 14.66
CA PHE A 131 -2.07 10.85 13.62
C PHE A 131 -2.97 12.08 13.73
N ARG A 132 -3.45 12.39 14.94
CA ARG A 132 -4.30 13.56 15.20
C ARG A 132 -3.56 14.87 14.92
N GLU A 133 -2.30 14.95 15.30
CA GLU A 133 -1.46 16.13 15.07
C GLU A 133 -1.25 16.38 13.57
N VAL A 134 -0.83 15.36 12.83
CA VAL A 134 -0.60 15.43 11.38
C VAL A 134 -1.92 15.76 10.65
N SER A 135 -3.03 15.14 11.06
CA SER A 135 -4.35 15.39 10.46
C SER A 135 -4.79 16.84 10.58
N ARG A 136 -4.52 17.49 11.71
CA ARG A 136 -4.86 18.92 11.91
C ARG A 136 -4.00 19.82 11.01
N ARG A 137 -2.69 19.56 10.95
CA ARG A 137 -1.75 20.35 10.14
C ARG A 137 -2.03 20.28 8.64
N GLU A 138 -2.44 19.12 8.12
CA GLU A 138 -2.74 18.97 6.69
C GLU A 138 -4.06 19.63 6.29
N VAL A 139 -5.08 19.60 7.16
CA VAL A 139 -6.33 20.36 6.96
C VAL A 139 -6.06 21.85 6.87
N ASP A 140 -5.16 22.38 7.69
CA ASP A 140 -4.81 23.81 7.71
C ASP A 140 -3.99 24.24 6.48
N MET A 141 -3.18 23.34 5.89
CA MET A 141 -2.31 23.68 4.77
C MET A 141 -2.94 23.49 3.37
N ASN A 142 -4.14 22.91 3.28
CA ASN A 142 -4.80 22.57 2.00
C ASN A 142 -3.90 21.76 1.04
N ARG A 143 -2.84 21.14 1.58
CA ARG A 143 -1.92 20.23 0.90
C ARG A 143 -2.52 18.85 1.12
N GLY A 144 -2.68 18.07 0.04
CA GLY A 144 -3.25 16.73 0.10
C GLY A 144 -2.58 15.85 1.17
N ARG A 145 -3.23 14.73 1.51
CA ARG A 145 -2.93 13.82 2.65
C ARG A 145 -1.58 13.07 2.57
N CYS A 146 -0.52 13.76 2.19
CA CYS A 146 0.77 13.21 1.80
C CYS A 146 1.61 12.94 3.06
N GLY A 147 1.22 11.92 3.82
CA GLY A 147 1.90 11.51 5.05
C GLY A 147 1.01 10.72 6.01
N LEU A 148 -0.31 10.99 6.00
CA LEU A 148 -1.28 10.24 6.81
C LEU A 148 -1.38 8.77 6.42
N GLY A 149 -1.24 8.42 5.14
CA GLY A 149 -1.36 7.04 4.68
C GLY A 149 -0.29 6.07 5.20
N LEU A 150 0.74 6.57 5.91
CA LEU A 150 1.75 5.76 6.59
C LEU A 150 1.47 5.53 8.08
N ILE A 151 0.59 6.34 8.69
CA ILE A 151 0.28 6.38 10.13
C ILE A 151 -1.08 5.73 10.38
#